data_AF-Q46H71-F1
#
_entry.id   AF-Q46H71-F1
#
_cell.length_a   1.000
_cell.length_b   1.000
_cell.length_c   1.000
_cell.angle_alpha   90.00
_cell.angle_beta   90.00
_cell.angle_gamma   90.00
#
_symmetry.space_group_name_H-M   'P 1'
#
loop_
_entity.id
_entity.type
_entity.pdbx_description
1 polymer ?
#
loop_
_entity_poly.entity_id
_entity_poly.type
_entity_poly.pdbx_seq_one_letter_code
_entity_poly.pdbx_strand_id
1 'polypeptide(L)'
;MINSLDLNKYIELYQDFLHPNPNINSQAFLILKKEFEVKFMNNLLANLKEEDLFIRRKSILALGRFGEKALKSIVQLYMDTNNKTVKVSCLKTIIKVVVNFNLEELTQDEMLVVDLALKDSSPEMILTVISLLRQLGRTGRNILMKTCRDKDLLRAKASISALLEMKDHTIDDLFEDLLNDKSIDQMIKEDILRDKII
;
A
#
# COMPACT_ATOMS: atom_id res chain seq x y z
N MET A 1 -15.67 -10.43 -28.64
CA MET A 1 -14.89 -11.68 -28.69
C MET A 1 -13.48 -11.34 -29.11
N ILE A 2 -12.48 -11.76 -28.32
CA ILE A 2 -11.07 -11.68 -28.70
C ILE A 2 -10.84 -12.78 -29.74
N ASN A 3 -10.26 -12.47 -30.90
CA ASN A 3 -9.97 -13.49 -31.92
C ASN A 3 -8.78 -14.38 -31.47
N SER A 4 -8.57 -15.53 -32.12
CA SER A 4 -7.51 -16.49 -31.73
C SER A 4 -6.09 -15.90 -31.83
N LEU A 5 -5.85 -14.98 -32.77
CA LEU A 5 -4.57 -14.32 -32.96
C LEU A 5 -4.24 -13.38 -31.78
N ASP A 6 -5.22 -12.61 -31.32
CA ASP A 6 -5.12 -11.71 -30.17
C ASP A 6 -4.92 -12.48 -28.86
N LEU A 7 -5.50 -13.68 -28.75
CA LEU A 7 -5.29 -14.55 -27.59
C LEU A 7 -3.86 -15.08 -27.52
N ASN A 8 -3.29 -15.56 -28.63
CA ASN A 8 -1.91 -16.05 -28.67
C ASN A 8 -0.92 -14.93 -28.37
N LYS A 9 -1.11 -13.76 -29.00
CA LYS A 9 -0.28 -12.57 -28.73
C LYS A 9 -0.31 -12.19 -27.25
N TYR A 10 -1.48 -12.21 -26.62
CA TYR A 10 -1.60 -11.92 -25.18
C TYR A 10 -0.81 -12.92 -24.32
N ILE A 11 -0.88 -14.22 -24.62
CA ILE A 11 -0.20 -15.27 -23.85
C ILE A 11 1.31 -15.09 -23.93
N GLU A 12 1.85 -14.87 -25.13
CA GLU A 12 3.28 -14.63 -25.35
C GLU A 12 3.75 -13.38 -24.59
N LEU A 13 3.05 -12.26 -24.75
CA LEU A 13 3.36 -11.03 -24.03
C LEU A 13 3.25 -11.21 -22.51
N TYR A 14 2.32 -12.03 -22.02
CA TYR A 14 2.18 -12.27 -20.59
C TYR A 14 3.33 -13.12 -20.04
N GLN A 15 3.85 -14.07 -20.82
CA GLN A 15 5.07 -14.80 -20.48
C GLN A 15 6.29 -13.87 -20.44
N ASP A 16 6.42 -12.97 -21.43
CA ASP A 16 7.46 -11.94 -21.44
C ASP A 16 7.32 -10.98 -20.26
N PHE A 17 6.09 -10.61 -19.90
CA PHE A 17 5.82 -9.83 -18.69
C PHE A 17 6.34 -10.57 -17.47
N LEU A 18 6.17 -11.88 -17.34
CA LEU A 18 6.69 -12.65 -16.20
C LEU A 18 8.21 -12.87 -16.24
N HIS A 19 8.86 -12.69 -17.39
CA HIS A 19 10.30 -12.90 -17.57
C HIS A 19 11.17 -12.08 -16.56
N PRO A 20 12.28 -12.65 -16.04
CA PRO A 20 13.15 -11.97 -15.08
C PRO A 20 13.93 -10.79 -15.67
N ASN A 21 14.22 -10.80 -16.97
CA ASN A 21 14.90 -9.69 -17.65
C ASN A 21 14.02 -8.40 -17.61
N PRO A 22 14.51 -7.30 -17.00
CA PRO A 22 13.73 -6.06 -16.86
C PRO A 22 13.39 -5.40 -18.19
N ASN A 23 14.21 -5.57 -19.24
CA ASN A 23 13.93 -5.00 -20.55
C ASN A 23 12.76 -5.73 -21.23
N ILE A 24 12.77 -7.06 -21.19
CA ILE A 24 11.70 -7.89 -21.76
C ILE A 24 10.38 -7.62 -21.03
N ASN A 25 10.40 -7.68 -19.70
CA ASN A 25 9.16 -7.50 -18.94
C ASN A 25 8.59 -6.08 -19.01
N SER A 26 9.42 -5.05 -19.11
CA SER A 26 8.95 -3.67 -19.21
C SER A 26 8.33 -3.39 -20.58
N GLN A 27 8.92 -3.92 -21.66
CA GLN A 27 8.35 -3.83 -23.00
C GLN A 27 6.99 -4.55 -23.07
N ALA A 28 6.93 -5.79 -22.57
CA ALA A 28 5.69 -6.56 -22.51
C ALA A 28 4.61 -5.85 -21.70
N PHE A 29 4.95 -5.28 -20.54
CA PHE A 29 4.02 -4.48 -19.73
C PHE A 29 3.43 -3.32 -20.53
N LEU A 30 4.25 -2.55 -21.26
CA LEU A 30 3.78 -1.40 -22.04
C LEU A 30 2.80 -1.83 -23.14
N ILE A 31 3.09 -2.92 -23.84
CA ILE A 31 2.24 -3.46 -24.90
C ILE A 31 0.94 -4.00 -24.30
N LEU A 32 1.00 -4.81 -23.24
CA LEU A 32 -0.17 -5.35 -22.55
C LEU A 32 -1.08 -4.25 -22.00
N LYS A 33 -0.51 -3.22 -21.38
CA LYS A 33 -1.27 -2.07 -20.89
C LYS A 33 -1.94 -1.30 -22.02
N LYS A 34 -1.30 -1.17 -23.18
CA LYS A 34 -1.82 -0.43 -24.33
C LYS A 34 -2.89 -1.20 -25.11
N GLU A 35 -2.66 -2.48 -25.36
CA GLU A 35 -3.47 -3.26 -26.30
C GLU A 35 -4.48 -4.18 -25.60
N PHE A 36 -4.19 -4.58 -24.36
CA PHE A 36 -4.98 -5.57 -23.61
C PHE A 36 -5.38 -5.06 -22.23
N GLU A 37 -5.52 -3.75 -22.05
CA GLU A 37 -5.66 -3.07 -20.75
C GLU A 37 -6.61 -3.79 -19.79
N VAL A 38 -7.86 -4.03 -20.23
CA VAL A 38 -8.92 -4.64 -19.41
C VAL A 38 -8.57 -6.08 -19.02
N LYS A 39 -8.16 -6.90 -20.00
CA LYS A 39 -7.82 -8.31 -19.75
C LYS A 39 -6.58 -8.43 -18.85
N PHE A 40 -5.58 -7.59 -19.11
CA PHE A 40 -4.35 -7.57 -18.34
C PHE A 40 -4.63 -7.15 -16.89
N MET A 41 -5.36 -6.05 -16.69
CA MET A 41 -5.74 -5.59 -15.35
C MET A 41 -6.52 -6.67 -14.57
N ASN A 42 -7.47 -7.35 -15.22
CA ASN A 42 -8.22 -8.46 -14.60
C ASN A 42 -7.31 -9.62 -14.20
N ASN A 43 -6.35 -10.01 -15.04
CA ASN A 43 -5.37 -11.04 -14.68
C ASN A 43 -4.50 -10.60 -13.49
N LEU A 44 -4.03 -9.35 -13.48
CA LEU A 44 -3.24 -8.83 -12.36
C LEU A 44 -4.05 -8.80 -11.05
N LEU A 45 -5.34 -8.48 -11.10
CA LEU A 45 -6.23 -8.52 -9.93
C LEU A 45 -6.41 -9.96 -9.42
N ALA A 46 -6.57 -10.93 -10.33
CA ALA A 46 -6.64 -12.35 -9.96
C ALA A 46 -5.34 -12.80 -9.26
N ASN A 47 -4.19 -12.34 -9.75
CA ASN A 47 -2.88 -12.67 -9.20
C ASN A 47 -2.65 -12.20 -7.76
N LEU A 48 -3.48 -11.29 -7.22
CA LEU A 48 -3.38 -10.89 -5.81
C LEU A 48 -3.74 -12.03 -4.84
N LYS A 49 -4.39 -13.09 -5.35
CA LYS A 49 -4.77 -14.29 -4.60
C LYS A 49 -3.76 -15.44 -4.74
N GLU A 50 -2.86 -15.38 -5.71
CA GLU A 50 -1.89 -16.44 -6.03
C GLU A 50 -0.94 -16.71 -4.87
N GLU A 51 -0.59 -17.98 -4.63
CA GLU A 51 0.35 -18.33 -3.56
C GLU A 51 1.78 -17.88 -3.89
N ASP A 52 2.15 -17.91 -5.17
CA ASP A 52 3.46 -17.47 -5.63
C ASP A 52 3.70 -15.98 -5.35
N LEU A 53 4.64 -15.72 -4.44
CA LEU A 53 5.03 -14.37 -4.04
C LEU A 53 5.60 -13.54 -5.20
N PHE A 54 6.29 -14.18 -6.16
CA PHE A 54 6.84 -13.49 -7.34
C PHE A 54 5.70 -12.95 -8.21
N ILE A 55 4.73 -13.81 -8.57
CA ILE A 55 3.57 -13.43 -9.39
C ILE A 55 2.76 -12.34 -8.71
N ARG A 56 2.45 -12.50 -7.42
CA ARG A 56 1.69 -11.53 -6.65
C ARG A 56 2.41 -10.18 -6.53
N ARG A 57 3.70 -10.15 -6.16
CA ARG A 57 4.48 -8.90 -6.06
C ARG A 57 4.56 -8.19 -7.40
N LYS A 58 4.82 -8.93 -8.47
CA LYS A 58 4.89 -8.37 -9.82
C LYS A 58 3.56 -7.76 -10.25
N SER A 59 2.45 -8.37 -9.84
CA SER A 59 1.10 -7.88 -10.13
C SER A 59 0.74 -6.63 -9.34
N ILE A 60 1.12 -6.55 -8.06
CA ILE A 60 0.97 -5.34 -7.23
C ILE A 60 1.72 -4.16 -7.87
N LEU A 61 2.97 -4.38 -8.30
CA LEU A 61 3.78 -3.34 -8.95
C LEU A 61 3.16 -2.88 -10.27
N ALA A 62 2.66 -3.81 -11.08
CA ALA A 62 2.01 -3.51 -12.35
C ALA A 62 0.68 -2.75 -12.14
N LEU A 63 -0.19 -3.21 -11.23
CA LEU A 63 -1.45 -2.54 -10.89
C LEU A 63 -1.24 -1.12 -10.38
N GLY A 64 -0.19 -0.90 -9.58
CA GLY A 64 0.19 0.42 -9.11
C GLY A 64 0.44 1.45 -10.23
N ARG A 65 0.65 1.01 -11.48
CA ARG A 65 0.87 1.87 -12.66
C ARG A 65 -0.42 2.14 -13.45
N PHE A 66 -1.57 1.65 -13.01
CA PHE A 66 -2.89 1.93 -13.62
C PHE A 66 -3.64 3.10 -12.96
N GLY A 67 -3.17 3.59 -11.82
CA GLY A 67 -3.76 4.75 -11.15
C GLY A 67 -5.17 4.49 -10.62
N GLU A 68 -6.05 5.47 -10.78
CA GLU A 68 -7.44 5.44 -10.32
C GLU A 68 -8.23 4.20 -10.80
N LYS A 69 -7.98 3.72 -12.03
CA LYS A 69 -8.62 2.51 -12.55
C LYS A 69 -8.34 1.28 -11.68
N ALA A 70 -7.12 1.16 -11.16
CA ALA A 70 -6.78 0.10 -10.23
C ALA A 70 -7.46 0.32 -8.87
N LEU A 71 -7.45 1.56 -8.33
CA LEU A 71 -8.02 1.86 -7.02
C LEU A 71 -9.48 1.41 -6.89
N LYS A 72 -10.34 1.74 -7.87
CA LYS A 72 -11.74 1.30 -7.89
C LYS A 72 -11.89 -0.22 -7.77
N SER A 73 -11.09 -0.96 -8.53
CA SER A 73 -11.13 -2.43 -8.54
C SER A 73 -10.57 -3.02 -7.24
N ILE A 74 -9.56 -2.35 -6.66
CA ILE A 74 -8.91 -2.76 -5.42
C ILE A 74 -9.81 -2.55 -4.20
N VAL A 75 -10.56 -1.44 -4.15
CA VAL A 75 -11.57 -1.21 -3.11
C VAL A 75 -12.60 -2.34 -3.13
N GLN A 76 -13.18 -2.63 -4.30
CA GLN A 76 -14.15 -3.71 -4.44
C GLN A 76 -13.57 -5.06 -3.97
N LEU A 77 -12.37 -5.42 -4.45
CA LEU A 77 -11.71 -6.67 -4.06
C LEU A 77 -11.43 -6.76 -2.56
N TYR A 78 -11.06 -5.65 -1.92
CA TYR A 78 -10.84 -5.59 -0.48
C TYR A 78 -12.13 -5.85 0.31
N MET A 79 -13.25 -5.28 -0.13
CA MET A 79 -14.56 -5.45 0.52
C MET A 79 -15.12 -6.87 0.34
N ASP A 80 -14.89 -7.49 -0.82
CA ASP A 80 -15.46 -8.80 -1.16
C ASP A 80 -14.70 -9.98 -0.57
N THR A 81 -13.48 -9.76 -0.04
CA THR A 81 -12.62 -10.85 0.42
C THR A 81 -12.51 -10.92 1.95
N ASN A 82 -12.49 -12.14 2.48
CA ASN A 82 -12.10 -12.41 3.86
C ASN A 82 -10.63 -12.88 3.98
N ASN A 83 -9.91 -13.01 2.86
CA ASN A 83 -8.53 -13.48 2.87
C ASN A 83 -7.58 -12.33 3.25
N LYS A 84 -6.90 -12.46 4.38
CA LYS A 84 -5.96 -11.45 4.91
C LYS A 84 -4.84 -11.12 3.94
N THR A 85 -4.27 -12.12 3.26
CA THR A 85 -3.21 -11.92 2.27
C THR A 85 -3.67 -11.10 1.08
N VAL A 86 -4.91 -11.31 0.63
CA VAL A 86 -5.52 -10.52 -0.45
C VAL A 86 -5.77 -9.09 0.02
N LYS A 87 -6.29 -8.88 1.24
CA LYS A 87 -6.46 -7.55 1.83
C LYS A 87 -5.15 -6.77 1.93
N VAL A 88 -4.09 -7.42 2.39
CA VAL A 88 -2.75 -6.80 2.45
C VAL A 88 -2.25 -6.47 1.03
N SER A 89 -2.47 -7.35 0.06
CA SER A 89 -2.09 -7.10 -1.34
C SER A 89 -2.84 -5.93 -1.96
N CYS A 90 -4.12 -5.74 -1.58
CA CYS A 90 -4.91 -4.57 -1.93
C CYS A 90 -4.29 -3.29 -1.38
N LEU A 91 -3.98 -3.23 -0.07
CA LEU A 91 -3.31 -2.05 0.50
C LEU A 91 -1.94 -1.79 -0.15
N LYS A 92 -1.12 -2.82 -0.36
CA LYS A 92 0.17 -2.68 -1.05
C LYS A 92 0.00 -2.13 -2.47
N THR A 93 -1.12 -2.44 -3.14
CA THR A 93 -1.45 -1.85 -4.45
C THR A 93 -1.83 -0.38 -4.32
N ILE A 94 -2.65 0.00 -3.33
CA ILE A 94 -2.97 1.40 -3.04
C ILE A 94 -1.70 2.19 -2.77
N ILE A 95 -0.77 1.68 -1.95
CA ILE A 95 0.55 2.29 -1.70
C ILE A 95 1.28 2.55 -3.00
N LYS A 96 1.30 1.58 -3.93
CA LYS A 96 1.98 1.76 -5.21
C LYS A 96 1.30 2.79 -6.09
N VAL A 97 -0.02 2.90 -6.07
CA VAL A 97 -0.72 3.99 -6.76
C VAL A 97 -0.36 5.34 -6.13
N VAL A 98 -0.45 5.47 -4.81
CA VAL A 98 -0.08 6.70 -4.07
C VAL A 98 1.32 7.16 -4.42
N VAL A 99 2.31 6.26 -4.38
CA VAL A 99 3.71 6.58 -4.69
C VAL A 99 3.92 6.91 -6.17
N ASN A 100 3.32 6.16 -7.10
CA ASN A 100 3.55 6.37 -8.53
C ASN A 100 2.87 7.64 -9.06
N PHE A 101 1.80 8.11 -8.40
CA PHE A 101 1.01 9.25 -8.83
C PHE A 101 1.09 10.44 -7.85
N ASN A 102 1.91 10.36 -6.80
CA ASN A 102 2.07 11.36 -5.75
C ASN A 102 0.72 11.83 -5.16
N LEU A 103 -0.13 10.87 -4.81
CA LEU A 103 -1.44 11.19 -4.24
C LEU A 103 -1.31 11.65 -2.79
N GLU A 104 -1.85 12.82 -2.46
CA GLU A 104 -1.96 13.32 -1.07
C GLU A 104 -3.32 13.02 -0.44
N GLU A 105 -4.32 12.69 -1.28
CA GLU A 105 -5.69 12.42 -0.87
C GLU A 105 -6.20 11.15 -1.54
N LEU A 106 -7.12 10.48 -0.85
CA LEU A 106 -7.86 9.32 -1.32
C LEU A 106 -9.35 9.65 -1.31
N THR A 107 -10.12 9.00 -2.17
CA THR A 107 -11.58 9.11 -2.16
C THR A 107 -12.17 8.54 -0.87
N GLN A 108 -13.46 8.82 -0.60
CA GLN A 108 -14.14 8.28 0.57
C GLN A 108 -14.11 6.74 0.62
N ASP A 109 -14.31 6.08 -0.53
CA ASP A 109 -14.32 4.62 -0.64
C ASP A 109 -12.93 4.01 -0.39
N GLU A 110 -11.88 4.68 -0.86
CA GLU A 110 -10.50 4.30 -0.60
C GLU A 110 -10.10 4.52 0.87
N MET A 111 -10.54 5.62 1.48
CA MET A 111 -10.35 5.89 2.90
C MET A 111 -11.07 4.88 3.79
N LEU A 112 -12.23 4.36 3.37
CA LEU A 112 -12.90 3.28 4.09
C LEU A 112 -12.03 2.02 4.18
N VAL A 113 -11.25 1.70 3.15
CA VAL A 113 -10.28 0.59 3.18
C VAL A 113 -9.19 0.85 4.22
N VAL A 114 -8.69 2.09 4.31
CA VAL A 114 -7.69 2.50 5.31
C VAL A 114 -8.26 2.36 6.72
N ASP A 115 -9.47 2.83 6.96
CA ASP A 115 -10.14 2.75 8.27
C ASP A 115 -10.40 1.31 8.72
N LEU A 116 -10.75 0.42 7.79
CA LEU A 116 -10.90 -1.01 8.08
C LEU A 116 -9.55 -1.67 8.38
N ALA A 117 -8.50 -1.31 7.65
CA ALA A 117 -7.16 -1.84 7.88
C ALA A 117 -6.55 -1.38 9.22
N LEU A 118 -6.84 -0.14 9.65
CA LEU A 118 -6.43 0.37 10.96
C LEU A 118 -7.05 -0.40 12.14
N LYS A 119 -8.21 -1.04 11.93
CA LYS A 119 -8.88 -1.87 12.95
C LYS A 119 -8.34 -3.30 13.00
N ASP A 120 -7.51 -3.71 12.03
CA ASP A 120 -6.90 -5.03 12.01
C ASP A 120 -5.73 -5.10 13.02
N SER A 121 -5.64 -6.21 13.74
CA SER A 121 -4.62 -6.44 14.77
C SER A 121 -3.43 -7.27 14.29
N SER A 122 -3.43 -7.72 13.03
CA SER A 122 -2.31 -8.49 12.50
C SER A 122 -1.10 -7.57 12.23
N PRO A 123 0.12 -7.99 12.61
CA PRO A 123 1.31 -7.19 12.39
C PRO A 123 1.51 -6.77 10.93
N GLU A 124 1.24 -7.66 9.98
CA GLU A 124 1.40 -7.34 8.56
C GLU A 124 0.43 -6.24 8.11
N MET A 125 -0.83 -6.29 8.55
CA MET A 125 -1.80 -5.26 8.18
C MET A 125 -1.46 -3.92 8.83
N ILE A 126 -1.11 -3.92 10.11
CA ILE A 126 -0.68 -2.72 10.85
C ILE A 126 0.48 -2.05 10.13
N LEU A 127 1.57 -2.77 9.87
CA LEU A 127 2.74 -2.19 9.21
C LEU A 127 2.42 -1.71 7.80
N THR A 128 1.54 -2.43 7.07
CA THR A 128 1.14 -2.03 5.72
C THR A 128 0.31 -0.75 5.73
N VAL A 129 -0.68 -0.60 6.61
CA VAL A 129 -1.52 0.61 6.66
C VAL A 129 -0.73 1.81 7.16
N ILE A 130 0.16 1.63 8.14
CA ILE A 130 1.07 2.70 8.59
C ILE A 130 1.99 3.15 7.45
N SER A 131 2.53 2.22 6.66
CA SER A 131 3.32 2.56 5.48
C SER A 131 2.50 3.35 4.45
N LEU A 132 1.22 3.00 4.23
CA LEU A 132 0.33 3.77 3.37
C LEU A 132 0.12 5.19 3.88
N LEU A 133 -0.18 5.34 5.16
CA LEU A 133 -0.36 6.66 5.77
C LEU A 133 0.90 7.52 5.62
N ARG A 134 2.10 6.96 5.84
CA ARG A 134 3.34 7.72 5.63
C ARG A 134 3.46 8.28 4.21
N GLN A 135 3.03 7.51 3.20
CA GLN A 135 3.13 7.90 1.80
C GLN A 135 2.04 8.89 1.36
N LEU A 136 0.93 9.02 2.11
CA LEU A 136 -0.14 9.98 1.86
C LEU A 136 0.17 11.41 2.34
N GLY A 137 1.40 11.68 2.78
CA GLY A 137 1.83 13.01 3.19
C GLY A 137 0.97 13.59 4.31
N ARG A 138 0.43 14.80 4.12
CA ARG A 138 -0.31 15.54 5.16
C ARG A 138 -1.54 14.80 5.67
N THR A 139 -2.31 14.17 4.78
CA THR A 139 -3.50 13.40 5.16
C THR A 139 -3.13 12.25 6.08
N GLY A 140 -2.13 11.48 5.67
CA GLY A 140 -1.67 10.35 6.47
C GLY A 140 -1.00 10.76 7.77
N ARG A 141 -0.23 11.86 7.78
CA ARG A 141 0.33 12.47 9.01
C ARG A 141 -0.75 12.71 10.06
N ASN A 142 -1.85 13.38 9.68
CA ASN A 142 -2.92 13.71 10.61
C ASN A 142 -3.58 12.46 11.23
N ILE A 143 -3.60 11.35 10.49
CA ILE A 143 -4.11 10.06 10.99
C ILE A 143 -3.07 9.44 11.92
N LEU A 144 -1.80 9.40 11.52
CA LEU A 144 -0.69 8.89 12.33
C LEU A 144 -0.57 9.60 13.69
N MET A 145 -0.79 10.93 13.73
CA MET A 145 -0.83 11.72 14.99
C MET A 145 -1.90 11.24 15.98
N LYS A 146 -2.98 10.62 15.49
CA LYS A 146 -4.01 10.01 16.35
C LYS A 146 -3.63 8.58 16.69
N THR A 147 -3.17 7.83 15.70
CA THR A 147 -2.83 6.40 15.82
C THR A 147 -1.60 6.15 16.71
N CYS A 148 -0.74 7.13 16.92
CA CYS A 148 0.42 7.02 17.82
C CYS A 148 0.03 6.84 19.31
N ARG A 149 -1.25 7.00 19.66
CA ARG A 149 -1.81 6.75 20.99
C ARG A 149 -2.69 5.50 21.05
N ASP A 150 -2.59 4.62 20.05
CA ASP A 150 -3.36 3.39 20.02
C ASP A 150 -3.00 2.46 21.20
N LYS A 151 -3.97 1.66 21.66
CA LYS A 151 -3.77 0.65 22.71
C LYS A 151 -2.90 -0.51 22.23
N ASP A 152 -2.90 -0.79 20.93
CA ASP A 152 -1.99 -1.73 20.31
C ASP A 152 -0.61 -1.08 20.20
N LEU A 153 0.33 -1.59 21.01
CA LEU A 153 1.69 -1.05 21.09
C LEU A 153 2.40 -1.08 19.74
N LEU A 154 2.21 -2.13 18.92
CA LEU A 154 2.85 -2.19 17.60
C LEU A 154 2.32 -1.08 16.70
N ARG A 155 1.00 -0.85 16.70
CA ARG A 155 0.38 0.22 15.91
C ARG A 155 0.83 1.60 16.36
N ALA A 156 0.87 1.83 17.68
CA ALA A 156 1.34 3.09 18.24
C ALA A 156 2.81 3.36 17.90
N LYS A 157 3.70 2.38 18.15
CA LYS A 157 5.13 2.46 17.84
C LYS A 157 5.38 2.68 16.35
N ALA A 158 4.75 1.88 15.49
CA ALA A 158 4.92 2.03 14.04
C ALA A 158 4.45 3.42 13.55
N SER A 159 3.38 3.97 14.16
CA SER A 159 2.94 5.33 13.84
C SER A 159 3.98 6.38 14.20
N ILE A 160 4.64 6.24 15.36
CA ILE A 160 5.72 7.13 15.79
C ILE A 160 6.91 7.04 14.85
N SER A 161 7.37 5.82 14.53
CA SER A 161 8.47 5.65 13.57
C SER A 161 8.14 6.29 12.22
N ALA A 162 6.92 6.12 11.74
CA ALA A 162 6.48 6.74 10.49
C ALA A 162 6.49 8.28 10.57
N LEU A 163 6.01 8.87 11.67
CA LEU A 163 6.02 10.31 11.90
C LEU A 163 7.45 10.88 11.96
N LEU A 164 8.38 10.19 12.63
CA LEU A 164 9.80 10.57 12.68
C LEU A 164 10.44 10.52 11.28
N GLU A 165 10.18 9.45 10.52
CA GLU A 165 10.67 9.31 9.14
C GLU A 165 10.19 10.42 8.19
N MET A 166 9.04 11.04 8.48
CA MET A 166 8.51 12.15 7.68
C MET A 166 9.30 13.45 7.86
N LYS A 167 10.11 13.58 8.93
CA LYS A 167 10.94 14.76 9.23
C LYS A 167 10.15 16.08 9.16
N ASP A 168 8.94 16.03 9.67
CA ASP A 168 8.02 17.17 9.68
C ASP A 168 8.07 17.85 11.04
N HIS A 169 8.67 19.04 11.12
CA HIS A 169 8.78 19.77 12.39
C HIS A 169 7.45 20.33 12.91
N THR A 170 6.36 20.27 12.12
CA THR A 170 5.04 20.73 12.59
C THR A 170 4.40 19.81 13.64
N ILE A 171 5.01 18.65 13.92
CA ILE A 171 4.56 17.68 14.93
C ILE A 171 5.48 17.62 16.16
N ASP A 172 6.42 18.55 16.31
CA ASP A 172 7.35 18.54 17.46
C ASP A 172 6.60 18.71 18.80
N ASP A 173 5.56 19.56 18.83
CA ASP A 173 4.69 19.73 20.00
C ASP A 173 4.01 18.41 20.41
N LEU A 174 3.59 17.59 19.43
CA LEU A 174 3.02 16.27 19.70
C LEU A 174 4.05 15.36 20.39
N PHE A 175 5.32 15.41 19.97
CA PHE A 175 6.36 14.61 20.59
C PHE A 175 6.66 15.05 22.02
N GLU A 176 6.69 16.36 22.29
CA GLU A 176 6.82 16.86 23.67
C GLU A 176 5.64 16.43 24.55
N ASP A 177 4.42 16.51 24.04
CA ASP A 177 3.23 16.04 24.74
C ASP A 177 3.32 14.54 25.07
N LEU A 178 3.77 13.71 24.12
CA LEU A 178 3.93 12.27 24.32
C LEU A 178 5.01 11.93 25.36
N LEU A 179 6.12 12.68 25.38
CA LEU A 179 7.20 12.48 26.35
C LEU A 179 6.71 12.79 27.78
N ASN A 180 5.91 13.84 27.95
CA ASN A 180 5.38 14.28 29.23
C ASN A 180 4.18 13.44 29.72
N ASP A 181 3.49 12.73 28.82
CA ASP A 181 2.33 11.90 29.15
C ASP A 181 2.74 10.61 29.86
N LYS A 182 2.39 10.47 31.14
CA LYS A 182 2.71 9.29 31.96
C LYS A 182 1.98 8.01 31.52
N SER A 183 0.93 8.11 30.72
CA SER A 183 0.18 6.96 30.23
C SER A 183 0.80 6.31 28.99
N ILE A 184 1.73 7.00 28.32
CA ILE A 184 2.42 6.50 27.13
C ILE A 184 3.50 5.50 27.51
N ASP A 185 3.53 4.41 26.75
CA ASP A 185 4.51 3.34 26.91
C ASP A 185 5.95 3.85 26.81
N GLN A 186 6.82 3.38 27.70
CA GLN A 186 8.21 3.82 27.78
C GLN A 186 8.97 3.59 26.45
N MET A 187 8.67 2.50 25.73
CA MET A 187 9.31 2.20 24.45
C MET A 187 8.97 3.24 23.37
N ILE A 188 7.78 3.85 23.42
CA ILE A 188 7.40 4.93 22.50
C ILE A 188 8.24 6.18 22.80
N LYS A 189 8.42 6.51 24.07
CA LYS A 189 9.23 7.66 24.49
C LYS A 189 10.69 7.50 24.10
N GLU A 190 11.24 6.30 24.25
CA GLU A 190 12.60 5.99 23.83
C GLU A 190 12.82 6.19 22.32
N ASP A 191 11.86 5.77 21.49
CA ASP A 191 11.96 5.97 20.04
C ASP A 191 12.01 7.47 19.67
N ILE A 192 11.19 8.30 20.33
CA ILE A 192 11.19 9.77 20.15
C ILE A 192 12.54 10.38 20.61
N LEU A 193 13.05 9.96 21.77
CA LEU A 193 14.30 10.50 22.32
C LEU A 193 15.53 10.11 21.47
N ARG A 194 15.54 8.93 20.87
CA ARG A 194 16.65 8.47 20.02
C ARG A 194 16.82 9.35 18.78
N ASP A 195 15.72 9.78 18.17
CA ASP A 195 15.76 10.62 16.98
C ASP A 195 16.35 12.01 17.28
N LYS A 196 16.09 12.57 18.47
CA LYS A 196 16.66 13.86 18.90
C LYS A 196 18.18 13.85 19.10
N ILE A 197 18.83 12.69 19.15
CA ILE A 197 20.27 12.54 19.42
C ILE A 197 21.08 12.41 18.10
N ILE A 198 20.42 12.14 16.97
CA ILE A 198 21.03 11.87 15.66
C ILE A 198 20.95 13.13 14.77
#